data_AF-A0A9Q0ES66-F1
#
_entry.id   AF-A0A9Q0ES66-F1
#
_cell.length_a   1.000
_cell.length_b   1.000
_cell.length_c   1.000
_cell.angle_alpha   90.00
_cell.angle_beta   90.00
_cell.angle_gamma   90.00
#
_symmetry.space_group_name_H-M   'P 1'
#
loop_
_entity.id
_entity.type
_entity.pdbx_description
1 polymer ?
#
loop_
_entity_poly.entity_id
_entity_poly.type
_entity_poly.pdbx_seq_one_letter_code
_entity_poly.pdbx_strand_id
1 'polypeptide(L)'
;MCLTSTDSSTVKPYVEFPPAFPTEALLSPICAHGTHRLRYPRDYFPRLWFTYLRRRGSAIDRLESWFSGCCAAQSTQGINLTLCCAQQAWKQALSTFCEEEQSVMTAAFFCCAEEEEEAKWTCFSREPTPNPDYSPTEGYTAPIQTPEQGFTFSPNDCQI
;
A
#
# COMPACT_ATOMS: atom_id res chain seq x y z
N MET A 1 35.93 17.44 30.12
CA MET A 1 35.86 16.45 29.02
C MET A 1 34.47 16.55 28.44
N CYS A 2 34.34 17.09 27.23
CA CYS A 2 33.05 17.36 26.61
C CYS A 2 32.50 16.12 25.89
N LEU A 3 31.18 15.97 26.01
CA LEU A 3 30.34 14.92 25.44
C LEU A 3 30.43 14.94 23.90
N THR A 4 30.68 13.80 23.28
CA THR A 4 30.55 13.64 21.83
C THR A 4 29.10 13.31 21.47
N SER A 5 28.46 14.32 20.90
CA SER A 5 27.26 14.32 20.08
C SER A 5 26.86 12.99 19.44
N THR A 6 25.69 12.46 19.80
CA THR A 6 24.86 11.65 18.89
C THR A 6 23.91 12.59 18.16
N ASP A 7 24.24 12.87 16.90
CA ASP A 7 23.39 13.58 15.95
C ASP A 7 22.12 12.76 15.71
N SER A 8 21.06 13.08 16.46
CA SER A 8 19.70 12.63 16.18
C SER A 8 19.21 13.40 14.97
N SER A 9 19.65 12.97 13.78
CA SER A 9 19.02 13.37 12.53
C SER A 9 17.53 13.03 12.63
N THR A 10 16.71 14.08 12.60
CA THR A 10 15.27 14.02 12.76
C THR A 10 14.65 13.24 11.59
N VAL A 11 14.51 11.92 11.73
CA VAL A 11 13.79 11.09 10.77
C VAL A 11 12.34 11.57 10.75
N LYS A 12 11.96 12.28 9.68
CA LYS A 12 10.57 12.70 9.48
C LYS A 12 9.72 11.44 9.33
N PRO A 13 8.61 11.30 10.08
CA PRO A 13 7.72 10.16 9.93
C PRO A 13 7.20 10.07 8.49
N TYR A 14 7.30 8.88 7.90
CA TYR A 14 7.05 8.65 6.48
C TYR A 14 6.34 7.32 6.23
N VAL A 15 5.60 7.25 5.12
CA VAL A 15 4.90 6.06 4.62
C VAL A 15 5.21 5.92 3.13
N GLU A 16 5.46 4.71 2.67
CA GLU A 16 5.65 4.35 1.25
C GLU A 16 4.33 4.44 0.45
N PHE A 17 3.77 5.65 0.37
CA PHE A 17 2.49 5.93 -0.28
C PHE A 17 2.60 7.08 -1.28
N PRO A 18 1.97 7.00 -2.47
CA PRO A 18 1.13 5.88 -2.93
C PRO A 18 1.94 4.67 -3.43
N PRO A 19 1.35 3.45 -3.40
CA PRO A 19 1.96 2.26 -3.96
C PRO A 19 1.87 2.25 -5.49
N ALA A 20 2.90 1.72 -6.17
CA ALA A 20 2.93 1.59 -7.63
C ALA A 20 1.78 0.72 -8.15
N PHE A 21 1.21 1.04 -9.32
CA PHE A 21 0.18 0.19 -9.93
C PHE A 21 0.75 -1.19 -10.31
N PRO A 22 0.08 -2.31 -9.99
CA PRO A 22 0.57 -3.64 -10.34
C PRO A 22 0.61 -3.86 -11.85
N THR A 23 1.81 -4.17 -12.36
CA THR A 23 2.05 -4.60 -13.75
C THR A 23 2.65 -6.00 -13.75
N GLU A 24 2.70 -6.65 -14.91
CA GLU A 24 3.30 -7.98 -15.05
C GLU A 24 4.75 -8.01 -14.55
N ALA A 25 5.54 -6.96 -14.85
CA ALA A 25 6.92 -6.83 -14.40
C ALA A 25 7.06 -6.69 -12.87
N LEU A 26 6.03 -6.13 -12.21
CA LEU A 26 6.01 -5.93 -10.76
C LEU A 26 5.39 -7.09 -10.00
N LEU A 27 4.76 -8.06 -10.67
CA LEU A 27 4.08 -9.15 -9.98
C LEU A 27 5.05 -10.03 -9.18
N SER A 28 6.21 -10.34 -9.76
CA SER A 28 7.26 -11.11 -9.09
C SER A 28 7.73 -10.45 -7.78
N PRO A 29 8.18 -9.17 -7.77
CA PRO A 29 8.58 -8.53 -6.52
C PRO A 29 7.41 -8.32 -5.55
N ILE A 30 6.18 -8.04 -6.02
CA ILE A 30 4.99 -7.98 -5.16
C ILE A 30 4.86 -9.27 -4.33
N CYS A 31 4.90 -10.43 -4.99
CA CYS A 31 4.72 -11.72 -4.31
C CYS A 31 5.96 -12.16 -3.53
N ALA A 32 7.16 -11.97 -4.07
CA ALA A 32 8.41 -12.44 -3.45
C ALA A 32 8.83 -11.60 -2.24
N HIS A 33 8.55 -10.30 -2.23
CA HIS A 33 9.04 -9.38 -1.20
C HIS A 33 7.97 -8.95 -0.19
N GLY A 34 6.75 -9.48 -0.28
CA GLY A 34 5.65 -9.14 0.63
C GLY A 34 6.04 -9.21 2.11
N THR A 35 6.77 -10.24 2.54
CA THR A 35 7.19 -10.39 3.95
C THR A 35 8.32 -9.45 4.38
N HIS A 36 8.90 -8.67 3.47
CA HIS A 36 10.04 -7.78 3.71
C HIS A 36 9.72 -6.31 3.35
N ARG A 37 8.45 -5.98 3.05
CA ARG A 37 8.00 -4.61 2.81
C ARG A 37 7.42 -3.98 4.08
N LEU A 38 7.66 -2.69 4.30
CA LEU A 38 7.31 -1.97 5.54
C LEU A 38 5.82 -2.10 5.87
N ARG A 39 5.54 -2.26 7.18
CA ARG A 39 4.19 -2.24 7.76
C ARG A 39 4.02 -1.05 8.68
N TYR A 40 2.79 -0.57 8.83
CA TYR A 40 2.47 0.64 9.58
C TYR A 40 1.41 0.37 10.66
N PRO A 41 1.73 -0.50 11.65
CA PRO A 41 0.78 -0.85 12.70
C PRO A 41 0.28 0.40 13.45
N ARG A 42 -0.86 0.26 14.15
CA ARG A 42 -1.56 1.38 14.78
C ARG A 42 -0.69 2.29 15.65
N ASP A 43 0.31 1.72 16.32
CA ASP A 43 1.22 2.42 17.24
C ASP A 43 2.55 2.86 16.58
N TYR A 44 2.70 2.68 15.26
CA TYR A 44 3.86 3.15 14.49
C TYR A 44 4.01 4.68 14.54
N PHE A 45 2.88 5.41 14.53
CA PHE A 45 2.86 6.86 14.64
C PHE A 45 2.27 7.32 15.98
N PRO A 46 2.80 8.39 16.61
CA PRO A 46 2.17 9.04 17.75
C PRO A 46 0.73 9.45 17.46
N ARG A 47 -0.17 9.21 18.44
CA ARG A 47 -1.63 9.30 18.24
C ARG A 47 -2.14 10.69 17.81
N LEU A 48 -1.50 11.78 18.23
CA LEU A 48 -2.11 13.11 18.19
C LEU A 48 -1.75 13.98 16.97
N TRP A 49 -0.77 13.60 16.13
CA TRP A 49 -0.26 14.52 15.08
C TRP A 49 -0.01 13.90 13.69
N PHE A 50 -0.34 12.62 13.49
CA PHE A 50 -0.02 11.88 12.26
C PHE A 50 -1.21 11.13 11.67
N THR A 51 -2.42 11.68 11.81
CA THR A 51 -3.66 11.01 11.37
C THR A 51 -3.66 10.69 9.87
N TYR A 52 -3.18 11.60 9.02
CA TYR A 52 -3.06 11.35 7.57
C TYR A 52 -2.02 10.27 7.24
N LEU A 53 -0.86 10.25 7.92
CA LEU A 53 0.14 9.18 7.74
C LEU A 53 -0.41 7.84 8.22
N ARG A 54 -1.21 7.83 9.29
CA ARG A 54 -1.86 6.60 9.76
C ARG A 54 -2.82 6.03 8.72
N ARG A 55 -3.63 6.87 8.06
CA ARG A 55 -4.53 6.40 6.98
C ARG A 55 -3.75 5.90 5.76
N ARG A 56 -2.67 6.58 5.37
CA ARG A 56 -1.76 6.07 4.32
C ARG A 56 -1.12 4.74 4.71
N GLY A 57 -0.68 4.61 5.96
CA GLY A 57 -0.10 3.39 6.50
C GLY A 57 -1.10 2.24 6.52
N SER A 58 -2.32 2.48 6.99
CA SER A 58 -3.42 1.53 6.93
C SER A 58 -3.72 1.08 5.50
N ALA A 59 -3.69 2.00 4.53
CA ALA A 59 -3.90 1.67 3.12
C ALA A 59 -2.81 0.72 2.58
N ILE A 60 -1.55 0.93 2.96
CA ILE A 60 -0.44 0.02 2.60
C ILE A 60 -0.60 -1.33 3.29
N ASP A 61 -0.85 -1.35 4.60
CA ASP A 61 -1.04 -2.60 5.36
C ASP A 61 -2.19 -3.46 4.80
N ARG A 62 -3.31 -2.82 4.45
CA ARG A 62 -4.46 -3.43 3.78
C ARG A 62 -4.08 -4.02 2.43
N LEU A 63 -3.47 -3.22 1.57
CA LEU A 63 -3.05 -3.65 0.24
C LEU A 63 -2.13 -4.87 0.30
N GLU A 64 -1.20 -4.84 1.24
CA GLU A 64 -0.21 -5.88 1.45
C GLU A 64 -0.81 -7.19 1.97
N SER A 65 -1.81 -7.10 2.86
CA SER A 65 -2.61 -8.25 3.26
C SER A 65 -3.32 -8.87 2.05
N TRP A 66 -3.91 -8.06 1.17
CA TRP A 66 -4.65 -8.56 0.00
C TRP A 66 -3.72 -9.11 -1.09
N PHE A 67 -2.56 -8.50 -1.31
CA PHE A 67 -1.51 -9.05 -2.17
C PHE A 67 -1.08 -10.43 -1.70
N SER A 68 -0.90 -10.65 -0.39
CA SER A 68 -0.59 -11.97 0.13
C SER A 68 -1.66 -13.00 -0.23
N GLY A 69 -2.94 -12.63 -0.22
CA GLY A 69 -4.05 -13.49 -0.65
C GLY A 69 -4.00 -13.82 -2.14
N CYS A 70 -3.78 -12.82 -2.99
CA CYS A 70 -3.63 -13.02 -4.44
C CYS A 70 -2.44 -13.94 -4.76
N CYS A 71 -1.27 -13.66 -4.17
CA CYS A 71 -0.04 -14.42 -4.42
C CYS A 71 -0.12 -15.86 -3.90
N ALA A 72 -0.84 -16.14 -2.81
CA ALA A 72 -1.04 -17.49 -2.31
C ALA A 72 -1.80 -18.38 -3.31
N ALA A 73 -2.65 -17.80 -4.15
CA ALA A 73 -3.39 -18.51 -5.19
C ALA A 73 -2.64 -18.57 -6.55
N GLN A 74 -1.42 -18.02 -6.66
CA GLN A 74 -0.73 -17.88 -7.94
C GLN A 74 -0.46 -19.22 -8.63
N SER A 75 -0.08 -20.25 -7.88
CA SER A 75 0.18 -21.59 -8.43
C SER A 75 -1.06 -22.29 -8.99
N THR A 76 -2.26 -21.89 -8.56
CA THR A 76 -3.53 -22.50 -8.99
C THR A 76 -4.29 -21.66 -10.01
N GLN A 77 -4.22 -20.33 -9.92
CA GLN A 77 -4.93 -19.39 -10.80
C GLN A 77 -4.10 -18.92 -12.01
N GLY A 78 -2.78 -19.09 -11.97
CA GLY A 78 -1.89 -18.63 -13.02
C GLY A 78 -1.62 -17.12 -12.97
N ILE A 79 -0.66 -16.67 -13.78
CA ILE A 79 -0.07 -15.34 -13.66
C ILE A 79 -1.06 -14.21 -13.99
N ASN A 80 -1.91 -14.40 -15.01
CA ASN A 80 -2.88 -13.39 -15.46
C ASN A 80 -3.96 -13.10 -14.40
N LEU A 81 -4.53 -14.15 -13.80
CA LEU A 81 -5.53 -13.98 -12.73
C LEU A 81 -4.90 -13.42 -11.45
N THR A 82 -3.65 -13.79 -11.15
CA THR A 82 -2.92 -13.22 -10.00
C THR A 82 -2.68 -11.72 -10.19
N LEU A 83 -2.25 -11.30 -11.39
CA LEU A 83 -2.07 -9.90 -11.74
C LEU A 83 -3.39 -9.12 -11.64
N CYS A 84 -4.46 -9.67 -12.21
CA CYS A 84 -5.79 -9.07 -12.12
C CYS A 84 -6.27 -8.92 -10.66
N CYS A 85 -6.08 -9.96 -9.83
CA CYS A 85 -6.37 -9.89 -8.39
C CYS A 85 -5.58 -8.76 -7.71
N ALA A 86 -4.29 -8.64 -7.99
CA ALA A 86 -3.46 -7.57 -7.43
C ALA A 86 -3.94 -6.18 -7.88
N GLN A 87 -4.32 -6.01 -9.15
CA GLN A 87 -4.84 -4.75 -9.66
C GLN A 87 -6.18 -4.38 -9.02
N GLN A 88 -7.09 -5.34 -8.83
CA GLN A 88 -8.34 -5.12 -8.11
C GLN A 88 -8.09 -4.77 -6.64
N ALA A 89 -7.18 -5.48 -5.96
CA ALA A 89 -6.79 -5.19 -4.58
C ALA A 89 -6.22 -3.77 -4.44
N TRP A 90 -5.38 -3.34 -5.39
CA TRP A 90 -4.81 -1.99 -5.44
C TRP A 90 -5.89 -0.91 -5.55
N LYS A 91 -6.83 -1.07 -6.48
CA LYS A 91 -7.95 -0.12 -6.65
C LYS A 91 -8.83 -0.08 -5.41
N GLN A 92 -9.21 -1.24 -4.88
CA GLN A 92 -10.04 -1.33 -3.68
C GLN A 92 -9.36 -0.68 -2.47
N ALA A 93 -8.05 -0.88 -2.29
CA ALA A 93 -7.34 -0.36 -1.11
C ALA A 93 -7.28 1.17 -1.14
N LEU A 94 -7.04 1.74 -2.32
CA LEU A 94 -7.05 3.17 -2.55
C LEU A 94 -8.46 3.76 -2.50
N SER A 95 -9.49 3.03 -2.94
CA SER A 95 -10.89 3.44 -2.75
C SER A 95 -11.23 3.58 -1.28
N THR A 96 -10.94 2.56 -0.46
CA THR A 96 -11.18 2.61 0.98
C THR A 96 -10.35 3.71 1.66
N PHE A 97 -9.11 3.95 1.22
CA PHE A 97 -8.33 5.09 1.68
C PHE A 97 -9.00 6.44 1.37
N CYS A 98 -9.56 6.61 0.17
CA CYS A 98 -10.27 7.83 -0.19
C CYS A 98 -11.55 8.03 0.65
N GLU A 99 -12.30 6.97 0.91
CA GLU A 99 -13.46 7.01 1.82
C GLU A 99 -13.03 7.45 3.23
N GLU A 100 -11.94 6.89 3.76
CA GLU A 100 -11.38 7.28 5.06
C GLU A 100 -10.92 8.74 5.09
N GLU A 101 -10.24 9.23 4.05
CA GLU A 101 -9.78 10.62 3.94
C GLU A 101 -10.95 11.61 3.83
N GLN A 102 -12.02 11.25 3.12
CA GLN A 102 -13.23 12.09 2.97
C GLN A 102 -14.12 12.06 4.21
N SER A 103 -14.00 11.05 5.07
CA SER A 103 -14.76 10.94 6.34
C SER A 103 -14.27 11.89 7.45
N VAL A 104 -13.20 12.65 7.20
CA VAL A 104 -12.59 13.56 8.19
C VAL A 104 -12.52 14.99 7.66
N MET A 105 -12.46 15.97 8.55
CA MET A 105 -12.39 17.40 8.21
C MET A 105 -10.99 17.88 7.77
N THR A 106 -10.21 17.01 7.13
CA THR A 106 -8.90 17.36 6.56
C THR A 106 -8.99 17.33 5.05
N ALA A 107 -8.19 18.15 4.36
CA ALA A 107 -8.03 18.02 2.91
C ALA A 107 -7.58 16.59 2.57
N ALA A 108 -8.39 15.88 1.79
CA ALA A 108 -8.09 14.54 1.33
C ALA A 108 -6.88 14.56 0.39
N PHE A 109 -6.24 13.40 0.23
CA PHE A 109 -5.26 13.19 -0.82
C PHE A 109 -5.85 13.58 -2.18
N PHE A 110 -5.14 14.41 -2.96
CA PHE A 110 -5.73 15.12 -4.09
C PHE A 110 -6.28 14.18 -5.19
N CYS A 111 -5.69 12.99 -5.41
CA CYS A 111 -6.27 12.00 -6.34
C CYS A 111 -7.66 11.49 -5.90
N CYS A 112 -8.01 11.58 -4.62
CA CYS A 112 -9.35 11.24 -4.15
C CYS A 112 -10.42 12.26 -4.55
N ALA A 113 -10.05 13.41 -5.12
CA ALA A 113 -10.97 14.40 -5.65
C ALA A 113 -11.37 14.14 -7.12
N GLU A 114 -10.76 13.15 -7.77
CA GLU A 114 -11.15 12.75 -9.13
C GLU A 114 -12.54 12.10 -9.12
N GLU A 115 -13.46 12.66 -9.92
CA GLU A 115 -14.86 12.22 -10.04
C GLU A 115 -14.99 10.92 -10.84
N GLU A 116 -14.23 10.82 -11.95
CA GLU A 116 -14.20 9.63 -12.79
C GLU A 116 -13.26 8.57 -12.20
N GLU A 117 -13.69 7.30 -12.23
CA GLU A 117 -12.96 6.20 -11.61
C GLU A 117 -11.59 5.98 -12.31
N GLU A 118 -11.57 6.00 -13.63
CA GLU A 118 -10.36 5.86 -14.43
C GLU A 118 -9.39 7.04 -14.22
N ALA A 119 -9.92 8.26 -14.05
CA ALA A 119 -9.10 9.44 -13.75
C ALA A 119 -8.42 9.31 -12.39
N LYS A 120 -9.13 8.81 -11.38
CA LYS A 120 -8.61 8.51 -10.04
C LYS A 120 -7.45 7.52 -10.08
N TRP A 121 -7.62 6.39 -10.78
CA TRP A 121 -6.56 5.38 -10.91
C TRP A 121 -5.38 5.88 -11.73
N THR A 122 -5.64 6.69 -12.76
CA THR A 122 -4.60 7.37 -13.54
C THR A 122 -3.82 8.36 -12.69
N CYS A 123 -4.48 9.10 -11.80
CA CYS A 123 -3.84 10.02 -10.88
C CYS A 123 -2.88 9.26 -9.94
N PHE A 124 -3.38 8.26 -9.21
CA PHE A 124 -2.55 7.48 -8.29
C PHE A 124 -1.37 6.76 -8.98
N SER A 125 -1.56 6.25 -10.20
CA SER A 125 -0.49 5.55 -10.93
C SER A 125 0.59 6.47 -11.49
N ARG A 126 0.29 7.76 -11.67
CA ARG A 126 1.26 8.78 -12.12
C ARG A 126 2.02 9.45 -10.98
N GLU A 127 1.51 9.32 -9.76
CA GLU A 127 2.16 9.93 -8.61
C GLU A 127 3.53 9.31 -8.34
N PRO A 128 4.54 10.13 -7.96
CA PRO A 128 5.81 9.62 -7.52
C PRO A 128 5.63 8.64 -6.35
N THR A 129 5.95 7.37 -6.62
CA THR A 129 5.86 6.31 -5.64
C THR A 129 7.20 6.13 -4.91
N PRO A 130 7.19 6.02 -3.58
CA PRO A 130 8.41 5.84 -2.79
C PRO A 130 9.15 4.53 -3.04
N ASN A 131 8.40 3.48 -3.38
CA ASN A 131 8.89 2.13 -3.60
C ASN A 131 8.31 1.59 -4.93
N PRO A 132 8.78 2.10 -6.08
CA PRO A 132 8.22 1.77 -7.39
C PRO A 132 8.35 0.29 -7.75
N ASP A 133 9.43 -0.33 -7.29
CA ASP A 133 9.81 -1.69 -7.68
C ASP A 133 9.38 -2.75 -6.66
N TYR A 134 8.62 -2.35 -5.63
CA TYR A 134 8.23 -3.24 -4.52
C TYR A 134 9.45 -3.92 -3.87
N SER A 135 10.54 -3.16 -3.73
CA SER A 135 11.80 -3.64 -3.16
C SER A 135 11.64 -3.98 -1.68
N PRO A 136 12.34 -5.01 -1.19
CA PRO A 136 12.38 -5.34 0.23
C PRO A 136 13.17 -4.28 1.00
N THR A 137 12.83 -4.11 2.27
CA THR A 137 13.65 -3.35 3.22
C THR A 137 14.72 -4.27 3.81
N GLU A 138 15.99 -3.89 3.65
CA GLU A 138 17.12 -4.69 4.16
C GLU A 138 17.04 -4.90 5.67
N GLY A 139 17.23 -6.14 6.12
CA GLY A 139 17.20 -6.49 7.54
C GLY A 139 15.83 -6.40 8.21
N TYR A 140 14.75 -6.18 7.44
CA TYR A 140 13.39 -6.08 7.97
C TYR A 140 12.56 -7.32 7.64
N THR A 141 11.78 -7.78 8.62
CA THR A 141 10.74 -8.79 8.43
C THR A 141 9.42 -8.22 8.93
N ALA A 142 8.41 -8.24 8.07
CA ALA A 142 7.09 -7.75 8.40
C ALA A 142 6.50 -8.52 9.58
N PRO A 143 5.89 -7.84 10.56
CA PRO A 143 5.12 -8.53 11.59
C PRO A 143 3.95 -9.27 10.94
N ILE A 144 3.54 -10.38 11.56
CA ILE A 144 2.34 -11.12 11.14
C ILE A 144 1.14 -10.17 11.25
N GLN A 145 0.52 -9.88 10.11
CA GLN A 145 -0.72 -9.12 10.07
C GLN A 145 -1.91 -10.06 10.05
N THR A 146 -2.99 -9.66 10.70
CA THR A 146 -4.29 -10.32 10.53
C THR A 146 -4.79 -10.08 9.12
N PRO A 147 -5.37 -11.09 8.43
CA PRO A 147 -5.98 -10.89 7.13
C PRO A 147 -7.01 -9.76 7.17
N GLU A 148 -6.77 -8.72 6.36
CA GLU A 148 -7.66 -7.58 6.24
C GLU A 148 -8.91 -7.97 5.43
N GLN A 149 -10.09 -7.64 5.95
CA GLN A 149 -11.37 -7.90 5.30
C GLN A 149 -11.71 -6.81 4.28
N GLY A 150 -12.76 -7.01 3.48
CA GLY A 150 -13.27 -5.97 2.57
C GLY A 150 -12.74 -6.04 1.14
N PHE A 151 -12.03 -7.11 0.78
CA PHE A 151 -11.67 -7.41 -0.60
C PHE A 151 -12.07 -8.84 -0.97
N THR A 152 -12.80 -8.94 -2.08
CA THR A 152 -13.18 -10.21 -2.70
C THR A 152 -12.74 -10.14 -4.15
N PHE A 153 -11.82 -11.00 -4.55
CA PHE A 153 -11.38 -11.08 -5.94
C PHE A 153 -12.52 -11.55 -6.86
N SER A 154 -12.74 -10.81 -7.95
CA SER A 154 -13.71 -11.15 -8.99
C SER A 154 -13.00 -11.48 -10.31
N PRO A 155 -12.84 -12.78 -10.66
CA PRO A 155 -12.21 -13.18 -11.91
C PRO A 155 -12.94 -12.69 -13.17
N ASN A 156 -14.24 -12.40 -13.07
CA ASN A 156 -15.06 -11.95 -14.19
C ASN A 156 -14.77 -10.51 -14.61
N ASP A 157 -14.21 -9.71 -13.69
CA ASP A 157 -13.84 -8.31 -13.94
C ASP A 157 -12.41 -8.19 -14.47
N CYS A 158 -11.77 -9.31 -14.78
CA CYS A 158 -10.50 -9.34 -15.47
C CYS A 158 -10.73 -9.12 -16.96
N GLN A 159 -10.14 -8.06 -17.52
CA GLN A 159 -9.97 -7.96 -18.98
C GLN A 159 -8.85 -8.92 -19.35
N ILE A 160 -9.22 -10.09 -19.87
CA ILE A 160 -8.31 -11.18 -20.28
C ILE A 160 -8.03 -11.11 -21.77
#